data_AF-A0A7J2KBI2-F1
#
_entry.id   AF-A0A7J2KBI2-F1
#
_cell.length_a   1.000
_cell.length_b   1.000
_cell.length_c   1.000
_cell.angle_alpha   90.00
_cell.angle_beta   90.00
_cell.angle_gamma   90.00
#
_symmetry.space_group_name_H-M   'P 1'
#
loop_
_entity.id
_entity.type
_entity.pdbx_description
1 polymer ?
#
loop_
_entity_poly.entity_id
_entity_poly.type
_entity_poly.pdbx_seq_one_letter_code
_entity_poly.pdbx_strand_id
1 'polypeptide(L)'
;MNISFLIDALRLALKTLSERRLRAILTIIGIAIGPIALVTMSSVVRGYSNYVTSQLEALGQNLIVVQSTGDYKLSQDDVDALRSIPGVKHAEPFYMTRATVKVGDEDKEIIVYAVPI
;
A
#
# COMPACT_ATOMS: atom_id res chain seq x y z
N MET A 1 24.35 5.37 -43.45
CA MET A 1 25.21 5.30 -42.24
C MET A 1 25.26 3.84 -41.83
N ASN A 2 26.41 3.18 -42.00
CA ASN A 2 26.51 1.72 -41.88
C ASN A 2 26.61 1.30 -40.41
N ILE A 3 25.95 0.19 -40.03
CA ILE A 3 25.99 -0.35 -38.65
C ILE A 3 27.43 -0.61 -38.17
N SER A 4 28.34 -1.00 -39.06
CA SER A 4 29.75 -1.24 -38.73
C SER A 4 30.44 0.00 -38.16
N PHE A 5 30.14 1.18 -38.71
CA PHE A 5 30.73 2.44 -38.29
C PHE A 5 30.32 2.81 -36.85
N LEU A 6 29.06 2.58 -36.48
CA LEU A 6 28.56 2.81 -35.11
C LEU A 6 29.23 1.89 -34.10
N ILE A 7 29.44 0.62 -34.46
CA ILE A 7 30.10 -0.37 -33.60
C ILE A 7 31.58 0.00 -33.40
N ASP A 8 32.27 0.41 -34.47
CA ASP A 8 33.68 0.83 -34.39
C ASP A 8 33.84 2.10 -33.55
N ALA A 9 32.96 3.09 -33.72
CA ALA A 9 32.94 4.30 -32.92
C ALA A 9 32.70 4.01 -31.43
N LEU A 10 31.75 3.12 -31.10
CA LEU A 10 31.49 2.70 -29.72
C LEU A 10 32.69 1.97 -29.12
N ARG A 11 33.31 1.07 -29.89
CA ARG A 11 34.51 0.33 -29.46
C ARG A 11 35.69 1.27 -29.18
N LEU A 12 35.87 2.30 -30.01
CA LEU A 12 36.90 3.32 -29.83
C LEU A 12 36.62 4.20 -28.59
N ALA A 13 35.37 4.60 -28.37
CA ALA A 13 34.97 5.38 -27.20
C ALA A 13 35.16 4.60 -25.88
N LEU A 14 34.79 3.32 -25.86
CA LEU A 14 35.01 2.46 -24.68
C LEU A 14 36.49 2.22 -24.40
N LYS A 15 37.31 2.05 -25.46
CA LYS A 15 38.76 1.90 -25.33
C LYS A 15 39.39 3.14 -24.69
N THR A 16 39.07 4.33 -25.17
CA THR A 16 39.60 5.60 -24.64
C THR A 16 39.13 5.88 -23.21
N LEU A 17 37.90 5.51 -22.86
CA LEU A 17 37.40 5.59 -21.48
C LEU A 17 38.19 4.67 -20.53
N SER A 18 38.57 3.47 -21.01
CA SER A 18 39.33 2.49 -20.24
C SER A 18 40.82 2.82 -20.06
N GLU A 19 41.39 3.72 -20.87
CA GLU A 19 42.77 4.23 -20.72
C GLU A 19 42.88 5.24 -19.57
N ARG A 20 41.81 6.01 -19.30
CA ARG A 20 41.75 7.02 -18.22
C ARG A 20 40.70 6.66 -17.15
N ARG A 21 40.80 5.45 -16.61
CA ARG A 21 39.81 4.85 -15.68
C ARG A 21 39.42 5.75 -14.51
N LEU A 22 40.40 6.36 -13.83
CA LEU A 22 40.14 7.20 -12.65
C LEU A 22 39.28 8.42 -13.01
N ARG A 23 39.64 9.12 -14.10
CA ARG A 23 38.89 10.29 -14.56
C ARG A 23 37.47 9.91 -14.99
N ALA A 24 37.35 8.83 -15.78
CA ALA A 24 36.07 8.33 -16.25
C ALA A 24 35.12 8.00 -15.09
N ILE A 25 35.61 7.27 -14.09
CA ILE A 25 34.82 6.88 -12.91
C ILE A 25 34.36 8.12 -12.13
N LEU A 26 35.27 9.06 -11.85
CA LEU A 26 34.93 10.27 -11.10
C LEU A 26 33.89 11.13 -11.83
N THR A 27 33.97 11.25 -13.16
CA THR A 27 32.97 11.99 -13.95
C THR A 27 31.61 11.31 -13.98
N ILE A 28 31.58 9.98 -14.08
CA ILE A 28 30.32 9.21 -14.08
C ILE A 28 29.65 9.32 -12.71
N ILE A 29 30.41 9.16 -11.63
CA ILE A 29 29.92 9.32 -10.26
C ILE A 29 29.38 10.75 -10.05
N GLY A 30 30.14 11.77 -10.48
CA GLY A 30 29.73 13.17 -10.33
C GLY A 30 28.38 13.49 -10.99
N ILE A 31 28.13 12.96 -12.18
CA ILE A 31 26.85 13.16 -12.90
C ILE A 31 25.73 12.27 -12.31
N ALA A 32 26.06 11.07 -11.83
CA ALA A 32 25.08 10.11 -11.33
C ALA A 32 24.54 10.44 -9.92
N ILE A 33 25.33 11.09 -9.05
CA ILE A 33 24.91 11.39 -7.66
C ILE A 33 23.63 12.23 -7.62
N GLY A 34 23.47 13.21 -8.52
CA GLY A 34 22.29 14.08 -8.56
C GLY A 34 20.98 13.31 -8.78
N PRO A 35 20.83 12.59 -9.90
CA PRO A 35 19.65 11.75 -10.14
C PRO A 35 19.44 10.67 -9.08
N ILE A 36 20.51 10.05 -8.55
CA ILE A 36 20.41 9.04 -7.48
C ILE A 36 19.76 9.65 -6.23
N ALA A 37 20.22 10.83 -5.80
CA ALA A 37 19.66 11.52 -4.63
C ALA A 37 18.18 11.90 -4.86
N LEU A 38 17.84 12.39 -6.05
CA LEU A 38 16.46 12.78 -6.40
C LEU A 38 15.51 11.58 -6.42
N VAL A 39 15.91 10.46 -7.04
CA VAL A 39 15.09 9.25 -7.08
C VAL A 39 14.93 8.65 -5.68
N THR A 40 16.02 8.64 -4.89
CA THR A 40 15.97 8.13 -3.50
C THR A 40 15.00 8.97 -2.66
N MET A 41 15.17 10.29 -2.65
CA MET A 41 14.33 11.20 -1.89
C MET A 41 12.86 11.10 -2.31
N SER A 42 12.57 11.12 -3.62
CA SER A 42 11.19 11.03 -4.12
C SER A 42 10.53 9.70 -3.79
N SER A 43 11.27 8.60 -3.83
CA SER A 43 10.78 7.27 -3.45
C SER A 43 10.46 7.22 -1.96
N VAL A 44 11.34 7.77 -1.12
CA VAL A 44 11.16 7.86 0.32
C VAL A 44 9.91 8.70 0.65
N VAL A 45 9.79 9.89 0.08
CA VAL A 45 8.63 10.78 0.32
C VAL A 45 7.33 10.08 -0.04
N ARG A 46 7.25 9.48 -1.24
CA ARG A 46 6.04 8.76 -1.67
C ARG A 46 5.75 7.55 -0.79
N GLY A 47 6.78 6.81 -0.38
CA GLY A 47 6.64 5.68 0.53
C GLY A 47 6.07 6.10 1.89
N TYR A 48 6.59 7.19 2.48
CA TYR A 48 6.07 7.73 3.73
C TYR A 48 4.65 8.25 3.61
N SER A 49 4.31 8.98 2.54
CA SER A 49 2.94 9.43 2.31
C SER A 49 1.98 8.25 2.25
N ASN A 50 2.30 7.22 1.47
CA ASN A 50 1.47 6.01 1.38
C ASN A 50 1.37 5.27 2.71
N TYR A 51 2.48 5.19 3.47
CA TYR A 51 2.48 4.60 4.80
C TYR A 51 1.53 5.34 5.73
N VAL A 52 1.65 6.67 5.84
CA VAL A 52 0.77 7.48 6.69
C VAL A 52 -0.68 7.33 6.26
N THR A 53 -0.99 7.41 4.97
CA THR A 53 -2.35 7.20 4.46
C THR A 53 -2.87 5.82 4.85
N SER A 54 -2.08 4.75 4.68
CA SER A 54 -2.49 3.40 5.06
C SER A 54 -2.73 3.24 6.56
N GLN A 55 -1.94 3.92 7.40
CA GLN A 55 -2.14 3.93 8.84
C GLN A 55 -3.46 4.64 9.19
N LEU A 56 -3.73 5.79 8.57
CA LEU A 56 -4.99 6.52 8.78
C LEU A 56 -6.21 5.72 8.30
N GLU A 57 -6.11 5.05 7.15
CA GLU A 57 -7.16 4.16 6.65
C GLU A 57 -7.38 2.96 7.58
N ALA A 58 -6.32 2.36 8.11
CA ALA A 58 -6.38 1.25 9.06
C ALA A 58 -7.01 1.62 10.41
N LEU A 59 -6.95 2.89 10.80
CA LEU A 59 -7.69 3.40 11.97
C LEU A 59 -9.21 3.41 11.75
N GLY A 60 -9.70 3.04 10.56
CA GLY A 60 -11.12 2.96 10.26
C GLY A 60 -11.74 4.33 9.99
N GLN A 61 -10.98 5.28 9.43
CA GLN A 61 -11.48 6.63 9.10
C GLN A 61 -12.73 6.63 8.20
N ASN A 62 -12.98 5.51 7.49
CA ASN A 62 -14.15 5.32 6.62
C ASN A 62 -15.16 4.29 7.18
N LEU A 63 -15.08 3.93 8.46
CA LEU A 63 -16.02 3.00 9.09
C LEU A 63 -17.11 3.77 9.86
N ILE A 64 -18.37 3.53 9.49
CA ILE A 64 -19.53 4.03 10.21
C ILE A 64 -20.25 2.83 10.80
N VAL A 65 -20.33 2.79 12.14
CA VAL A 65 -21.05 1.73 12.86
C VAL A 65 -22.47 2.21 13.14
N VAL A 66 -23.44 1.58 12.48
CA VAL A 66 -24.86 1.83 12.74
C VAL A 66 -25.33 0.81 13.77
N GLN A 67 -25.85 1.31 14.89
CA GLN A 67 -26.48 0.48 15.92
C GLN A 67 -27.97 0.81 15.98
N SER A 68 -28.81 -0.20 16.12
CA SER A 68 -30.22 0.03 16.35
C SER A 68 -30.43 0.70 17.71
N THR A 69 -31.26 1.73 17.76
CA THR A 69 -31.67 2.41 18.98
C THR A 69 -33.14 2.14 19.24
N GLY A 70 -33.47 1.59 20.41
CA GLY A 70 -34.85 1.25 20.81
C GLY A 70 -35.33 -0.10 20.27
N ASP A 71 -36.60 -0.17 19.87
CA ASP A 71 -37.28 -1.42 19.48
C ASP A 71 -37.14 -1.78 17.98
N TYR A 72 -36.45 -0.95 17.20
CA TYR A 72 -36.24 -1.23 15.78
C TYR A 72 -35.28 -2.41 15.60
N LYS A 73 -35.60 -3.35 14.71
CA LYS A 73 -34.71 -4.45 14.35
C LYS A 73 -34.13 -4.18 12.97
N LEU A 74 -32.81 -4.01 12.91
CA LEU A 74 -32.09 -3.89 11.65
C LEU A 74 -32.29 -5.18 10.85
N SER A 75 -32.83 -5.03 9.64
CA SER A 75 -33.07 -6.11 8.68
C SER A 75 -32.09 -6.04 7.51
N GLN A 76 -32.09 -7.06 6.67
CA GLN A 76 -31.30 -7.09 5.44
C GLN A 76 -31.69 -5.95 4.49
N ASP A 77 -32.97 -5.56 4.46
CA ASP A 77 -33.46 -4.44 3.64
C ASP A 77 -32.79 -3.11 4.02
N ASP A 78 -32.48 -2.89 5.32
CA ASP A 78 -31.77 -1.70 5.79
C ASP A 78 -30.32 -1.69 5.30
N VAL A 79 -29.68 -2.86 5.25
CA VAL A 79 -28.31 -3.01 4.71
C VAL A 79 -28.30 -2.65 3.22
N ASP A 80 -29.25 -3.18 2.45
CA ASP A 80 -29.30 -2.92 1.01
C ASP A 80 -29.67 -1.46 0.70
N ALA A 81 -30.51 -0.84 1.53
CA ALA A 81 -30.77 0.60 1.47
C ALA A 81 -29.49 1.40 1.75
N LEU A 82 -28.71 1.05 2.77
CA LEU A 82 -27.43 1.70 3.07
C LEU A 82 -26.40 1.50 1.94
N ARG A 83 -26.33 0.32 1.32
CA ARG A 83 -25.48 0.05 0.15
C ARG A 83 -25.81 0.92 -1.06
N SER A 84 -27.08 1.32 -1.21
CA SER A 84 -27.53 2.15 -2.33
C SER A 84 -27.17 3.64 -2.21
N ILE A 85 -26.71 4.08 -1.04
CA ILE A 85 -26.37 5.50 -0.79
C ILE A 85 -25.08 5.86 -1.56
N PRO A 86 -25.08 6.95 -2.36
CA PRO A 86 -23.87 7.44 -3.03
C PRO A 86 -22.74 7.74 -2.03
N GLY A 87 -21.61 7.05 -2.21
CA GLY A 87 -20.44 7.18 -1.33
C GLY A 87 -20.24 6.00 -0.37
N VAL A 88 -21.25 5.14 -0.19
CA VAL A 88 -21.09 3.87 0.53
C VAL A 88 -20.46 2.85 -0.41
N LYS A 89 -19.20 2.50 -0.16
CA LYS A 89 -18.50 1.47 -0.94
C LYS A 89 -18.97 0.07 -0.55
N HIS A 90 -18.98 -0.21 0.76
CA HIS A 90 -19.41 -1.46 1.36
C HIS A 90 -20.22 -1.17 2.61
N ALA A 91 -21.32 -1.90 2.80
CA ALA A 91 -22.05 -1.96 4.05
C ALA A 91 -22.33 -3.43 4.34
N GLU A 92 -21.90 -3.90 5.49
CA GLU A 92 -22.03 -5.30 5.91
C GLU A 92 -22.70 -5.36 7.29
N PRO A 93 -23.68 -6.26 7.48
CA PRO A 93 -24.22 -6.52 8.80
C PRO A 93 -23.16 -7.23 9.64
N PHE A 94 -23.06 -6.87 10.92
CA PHE A 94 -22.24 -7.61 11.88
C PHE A 94 -23.11 -8.07 13.04
N TYR A 95 -22.90 -9.30 13.47
CA TYR A 95 -23.58 -9.87 14.63
C TYR A 95 -22.58 -10.09 15.75
N MET A 96 -22.94 -9.68 16.97
CA MET A 96 -22.16 -9.99 18.16
C MET A 96 -22.88 -11.07 18.95
N THR A 97 -22.20 -12.19 19.21
CA THR A 97 -22.70 -13.25 20.10
C THR A 97 -21.67 -13.58 21.16
N ARG A 98 -22.12 -13.95 22.35
CA ARG A 98 -21.25 -14.47 23.41
C ARG A 98 -21.13 -15.97 23.24
N ALA A 99 -19.90 -16.47 23.20
CA ALA A 99 -19.62 -17.89 23.11
C ALA A 99 -18.61 -18.28 24.19
N THR A 100 -18.83 -19.44 24.81
CA THR A 100 -17.85 -20.03 25.71
C THR A 100 -16.89 -20.88 24.88
N VAL A 101 -15.61 -20.53 24.89
CA VAL A 101 -14.56 -21.30 24.24
C VAL A 101 -13.67 -21.91 25.30
N LYS A 102 -13.45 -23.22 25.18
CA LYS A 102 -12.58 -23.98 26.06
C LYS A 102 -11.13 -23.84 25.58
N VAL A 103 -10.27 -23.27 26.42
CA VAL A 103 -8.83 -23.13 26.15
C VAL A 103 -8.07 -23.92 27.21
N GLY A 104 -7.71 -25.16 26.88
CA GLY A 104 -7.16 -26.11 27.86
C GLY A 104 -8.25 -26.65 28.78
N ASP A 105 -8.05 -26.53 30.10
CA ASP A 105 -9.04 -26.91 31.13
C ASP A 105 -9.88 -25.72 31.63
N GLU A 106 -9.65 -24.51 31.12
CA GLU A 106 -10.43 -23.32 31.47
C GLU A 106 -11.47 -22.99 30.40
N ASP A 107 -12.71 -22.80 30.84
CA ASP A 107 -13.77 -22.22 30.02
C ASP A 107 -13.67 -20.69 30.08
N LYS A 108 -13.53 -20.04 28.91
CA LYS A 108 -13.49 -18.58 28.78
C LYS A 108 -14.64 -18.10 27.94
N GLU A 109 -15.40 -17.15 28.47
CA GLU A 109 -16.43 -16.45 27.71
C GLU A 109 -15.76 -15.42 26.80
N ILE A 110 -15.96 -15.55 25.50
CA ILE A 110 -15.45 -14.64 24.48
C ILE A 110 -16.61 -14.00 23.71
N ILE A 111 -16.37 -12.79 23.22
CA ILE A 111 -17.29 -12.10 22.30
C ILE A 111 -16.88 -12.48 20.88
N VAL A 112 -17.78 -13.12 20.14
CA VAL A 112 -17.60 -13.50 18.75
C VAL A 112 -18.30 -12.47 17.87
N TYR A 113 -17.54 -11.87 16.97
CA TYR A 113 -18.05 -10.99 15.92
C TYR A 113 -18.20 -11.82 14.64
N ALA A 114 -19.44 -11.97 14.16
CA ALA A 114 -19.73 -12.62 12.89
C ALA A 114 -19.96 -11.54 11.82
N VAL A 115 -19.17 -11.58 10.76
CA VAL A 115 -19.28 -10.73 9.57
C VAL A 115 -19.48 -11.67 8.37
N PRO A 116 -20.42 -11.39 7.45
CA PRO A 116 -20.52 -12.15 6.21
C PRO A 116 -19.22 -11.99 5.39
N ILE A 117 -18.71 -13.10 4.87
CA ILE A 117 -17.47 -13.19 4.07
C ILE A 117 -17.76 -12.89 2.61
#